data_AF-A0A3D5E2L4-F1
#
_entry.id   AF-A0A3D5E2L4-F1
#
_cell.length_a   1.000
_cell.length_b   1.000
_cell.length_c   1.000
_cell.angle_alpha   90.00
_cell.angle_beta   90.00
_cell.angle_gamma   90.00
#
_symmetry.space_group_name_H-M   'P 1'
#
loop_
_entity.id
_entity.type
_entity.pdbx_description
1 polymer ?
#
loop_
_entity_poly.entity_id
_entity_poly.type
_entity_poly.pdbx_seq_one_letter_code
_entity_poly.pdbx_strand_id
1 'polypeptide(L)'
;MDRLRAGVPGAGWLVAAVSVVALAVLGGSVAAAGGGGSAAAGGGLKTARIGGVNVLVNAKGFTLYWFAPDTPARSSCNGSCAAYWPPLAGPVSAVPGVTGRLGTIRRADGSLQATYNGHPLYTYVGDSAPGKASGNGLNLNGGVWHEVTVSG
;
A
#
# COMPACT_ATOMS: atom_id res chain seq x y z
N MET A 1 -26.42 -54.72 30.16
CA MET A 1 -26.80 -53.35 30.57
C MET A 1 -25.52 -52.62 30.90
N ASP A 2 -25.25 -51.52 30.22
CA ASP A 2 -24.02 -50.73 30.38
C ASP A 2 -23.96 -49.91 31.68
N ARG A 3 -22.76 -49.32 31.89
CA ARG A 3 -22.38 -48.31 32.89
C ARG A 3 -22.02 -48.93 34.26
N LEU A 4 -20.93 -48.54 34.93
CA LEU A 4 -20.20 -47.25 34.91
C LEU A 4 -18.67 -47.39 34.89
N ARG A 5 -18.00 -46.27 34.53
CA ARG A 5 -16.54 -46.08 34.62
C ARG A 5 -16.09 -45.81 36.06
N ALA A 6 -14.91 -46.30 36.46
CA ALA A 6 -14.14 -45.79 37.60
C ALA A 6 -12.64 -46.14 37.45
N GLY A 7 -11.76 -45.28 37.97
CA GLY A 7 -10.30 -45.37 37.86
C GLY A 7 -9.71 -44.28 36.94
N VAL A 8 -8.68 -43.52 37.30
CA VAL A 8 -7.68 -43.68 38.38
C VAL A 8 -7.40 -42.33 39.08
N PRO A 9 -7.23 -42.27 40.40
CA PRO A 9 -6.75 -41.08 41.10
C PRO A 9 -5.22 -41.08 41.30
N GLY A 10 -4.64 -39.88 41.48
CA GLY A 10 -3.63 -39.66 42.51
C GLY A 10 -2.13 -39.85 42.16
N ALA A 11 -1.46 -38.71 41.97
CA ALA A 11 -0.20 -38.29 42.61
C ALA A 11 1.01 -39.27 42.75
N GLY A 12 2.19 -38.79 42.31
CA GLY A 12 3.48 -39.43 42.57
C GLY A 12 4.67 -38.77 41.84
N TRP A 13 4.95 -37.49 42.12
CA TRP A 13 6.13 -36.77 41.62
C TRP A 13 7.18 -36.57 42.75
N LEU A 14 8.40 -36.13 42.36
CA LEU A 14 9.66 -36.04 43.13
C LEU A 14 10.42 -37.40 43.12
N VAL A 15 11.74 -37.47 42.94
CA VAL A 15 12.80 -36.54 43.37
C VAL A 15 13.80 -36.19 42.25
N ALA A 16 14.31 -34.96 42.36
CA ALA A 16 15.23 -34.23 41.51
C ALA A 16 16.68 -34.73 41.45
N ALA A 17 17.42 -34.28 40.42
CA ALA A 17 18.89 -34.21 40.41
C ALA A 17 19.35 -32.90 39.73
N VAL A 18 20.36 -32.25 40.32
CA VAL A 18 20.66 -30.81 40.19
C VAL A 18 22.18 -30.59 40.31
N SER A 19 22.86 -29.74 39.54
CA SER A 19 22.54 -29.05 38.26
C SER A 19 23.82 -28.46 37.68
N VAL A 20 23.89 -28.20 36.37
CA VAL A 20 24.82 -27.18 35.81
C VAL A 20 24.07 -26.24 34.87
N VAL A 21 24.13 -24.95 35.20
CA VAL A 21 23.55 -23.86 34.41
C VAL A 21 24.53 -23.45 33.31
N ALA A 22 24.09 -23.49 32.05
CA ALA A 22 24.79 -22.87 30.93
C ALA A 22 24.01 -21.64 30.45
N LEU A 23 24.39 -20.45 30.92
CA LEU A 23 23.96 -19.19 30.32
C LEU A 23 24.68 -18.98 28.98
N ALA A 24 23.94 -18.72 27.90
CA ALA A 24 24.02 -17.45 27.15
C ALA A 24 23.40 -17.55 25.73
N VAL A 25 22.17 -17.05 25.62
CA VAL A 25 21.64 -16.28 24.48
C VAL A 25 21.82 -16.88 23.07
N LEU A 26 20.79 -17.60 22.61
CA LEU A 26 20.48 -17.76 21.18
C LEU A 26 20.05 -16.41 20.59
N GLY A 27 21.02 -15.56 20.26
CA GLY A 27 20.85 -14.25 19.62
C GLY A 27 20.47 -14.35 18.15
N GLY A 28 19.45 -15.16 17.83
CA GLY A 28 18.88 -15.29 16.49
C GLY A 28 18.04 -14.07 16.11
N SER A 29 18.69 -12.93 15.86
CA SER A 29 18.04 -11.74 15.36
C SER A 29 17.39 -12.03 14.01
N VAL A 30 16.06 -12.23 14.03
CA VAL A 30 15.26 -12.34 12.81
C VAL A 30 15.57 -11.15 11.91
N ALA A 31 15.98 -11.44 10.68
CA ALA A 31 16.15 -10.39 9.68
C ALA A 31 14.79 -9.74 9.47
N ALA A 32 14.61 -8.54 10.04
CA ALA A 32 13.45 -7.73 9.76
C ALA A 32 13.55 -7.32 8.29
N ALA A 33 12.94 -8.12 7.42
CA ALA A 33 12.63 -7.76 6.06
C ALA A 33 11.58 -6.64 6.13
N GLY A 34 12.05 -5.45 6.50
CA GLY A 34 11.37 -4.20 6.32
C GLY A 34 11.25 -4.01 4.82
N GLY A 35 10.20 -4.63 4.26
CA GLY A 35 9.70 -4.37 2.93
C GLY A 35 9.19 -2.95 2.87
N GLY A 36 10.12 -2.00 2.87
CA GLY A 36 9.91 -0.66 2.34
C GLY A 36 9.58 -0.85 0.87
N GLY A 37 8.30 -1.12 0.59
CA GLY A 37 7.78 -1.24 -0.76
C GLY A 37 8.27 -0.03 -1.51
N SER A 38 9.06 -0.26 -2.57
CA SER A 38 9.80 0.81 -3.22
C SER A 38 8.82 1.86 -3.71
N ALA A 39 8.73 2.96 -2.96
CA ALA A 39 7.93 4.11 -3.32
C ALA A 39 8.42 4.54 -4.70
N ALA A 40 7.60 4.28 -5.72
CA ALA A 40 8.05 4.37 -7.10
C ALA A 40 8.49 5.81 -7.35
N ALA A 41 9.81 6.02 -7.46
CA ALA A 41 10.41 7.34 -7.53
C ALA A 41 9.68 8.17 -8.59
N GLY A 42 9.36 9.42 -8.25
CA GLY A 42 8.50 10.32 -8.99
C GLY A 42 9.06 10.73 -10.35
N GLY A 43 9.14 9.77 -11.28
CA GLY A 43 9.54 10.00 -12.66
C GLY A 43 8.50 10.80 -13.44
N GLY A 44 8.93 11.35 -14.58
CA GLY A 44 8.12 12.23 -15.41
C GLY A 44 6.74 11.66 -15.75
N LEU A 45 5.70 12.39 -15.36
CA LEU A 45 4.31 12.16 -15.73
C LEU A 45 4.12 12.35 -17.24
N LYS A 46 3.23 11.54 -17.82
CA LYS A 46 2.89 11.52 -19.25
C LYS A 46 1.36 11.44 -19.40
N THR A 47 0.89 11.59 -20.63
CA THR A 47 -0.50 11.29 -21.01
C THR A 47 -0.52 10.04 -21.90
N ALA A 48 -1.53 9.19 -21.72
CA ALA A 48 -1.83 8.07 -22.62
C ALA A 48 -3.33 8.07 -22.95
N ARG A 49 -3.70 7.51 -24.11
CA ARG A 49 -5.13 7.33 -24.46
C ARG A 49 -5.59 5.94 -24.06
N ILE A 50 -6.48 5.86 -23.07
CA ILE A 50 -6.98 4.64 -22.46
C ILE A 50 -8.51 4.72 -22.43
N GLY A 51 -9.24 3.65 -22.77
CA GLY A 51 -10.71 3.65 -22.77
C GLY A 51 -11.36 4.69 -23.71
N GLY A 52 -10.61 5.30 -24.63
CA GLY A 52 -11.06 6.39 -25.49
C GLY A 52 -10.77 7.80 -24.95
N VAL A 53 -10.41 7.95 -23.68
CA VAL A 53 -10.09 9.23 -23.01
C VAL A 53 -8.57 9.42 -22.83
N ASN A 54 -8.13 10.66 -22.64
CA ASN A 54 -6.74 10.99 -22.30
C ASN A 54 -6.56 10.95 -20.78
N VAL A 55 -5.58 10.16 -20.32
CA VAL A 55 -5.37 9.83 -18.91
C VAL A 55 -3.92 10.09 -18.53
N LEU A 56 -3.70 10.63 -17.34
CA LEU A 56 -2.39 10.84 -16.76
C LEU A 56 -1.79 9.48 -16.35
N VAL A 57 -0.55 9.22 -16.78
CA VAL A 57 0.20 8.00 -16.45
C VAL A 57 1.57 8.35 -15.86
N ASN A 58 2.12 7.46 -15.04
CA ASN A 58 3.49 7.60 -14.55
C ASN A 58 4.52 7.32 -15.67
N ALA A 59 5.82 7.50 -15.37
CA ALA A 59 6.89 7.29 -16.34
C ALA A 59 6.89 5.89 -17.00
N LYS A 60 6.37 4.87 -16.30
CA LYS A 60 6.25 3.47 -16.76
C LYS A 60 4.94 3.19 -17.53
N GLY A 61 4.02 4.16 -17.63
CA GLY A 61 2.76 4.03 -18.38
C GLY A 61 1.60 3.41 -17.58
N PHE A 62 1.70 3.29 -16.26
CA PHE A 62 0.56 2.91 -15.41
C PHE A 62 -0.33 4.13 -15.15
N THR A 63 -1.64 3.91 -15.21
CA THR A 63 -2.67 4.91 -14.91
C THR A 63 -2.52 5.47 -13.52
N LEU A 64 -2.72 6.78 -13.41
CA LEU A 64 -2.78 7.48 -12.15
C LEU A 64 -4.21 7.80 -11.76
N TYR A 65 -4.47 7.64 -10.47
CA TYR A 65 -5.77 7.72 -9.85
C TYR A 65 -5.81 8.83 -8.79
N TRP A 66 -7.02 9.34 -8.57
CA TRP A 66 -7.38 10.08 -7.36
C TRP A 66 -8.55 9.40 -6.65
N PHE A 67 -8.65 9.64 -5.34
CA PHE A 67 -9.65 9.04 -4.47
C PHE A 67 -10.67 10.09 -4.03
N ALA A 68 -11.97 9.83 -4.18
CA ALA A 68 -13.00 10.84 -3.91
C ALA A 68 -13.03 11.36 -2.44
N PRO A 69 -12.74 10.55 -1.40
CA PRO A 69 -12.59 11.01 -0.02
C PRO A 69 -11.28 11.74 0.32
N ASP A 70 -10.37 11.98 -0.63
CA ASP A 70 -9.17 12.78 -0.40
C ASP A 70 -9.47 14.28 -0.41
N THR A 71 -8.57 15.07 0.18
CA THR A 71 -8.62 16.54 0.14
C THR A 71 -7.31 17.10 -0.44
N PRO A 72 -7.27 18.36 -0.93
CA PRO A 72 -6.07 18.93 -1.54
C PRO A 72 -4.81 18.95 -0.65
N ALA A 73 -4.97 18.83 0.68
CA ALA A 73 -3.88 18.80 1.65
C ALA A 73 -3.65 17.41 2.29
N ARG A 74 -4.54 16.42 2.09
CA ARG A 74 -4.50 15.16 2.85
C ARG A 74 -5.11 13.98 2.09
N SER A 75 -4.35 12.88 2.11
CA SER A 75 -4.79 11.54 1.74
C SER A 75 -5.57 10.86 2.88
N SER A 76 -6.78 10.39 2.56
CA SER A 76 -7.60 9.51 3.38
C SER A 76 -7.17 8.04 3.22
N CYS A 77 -6.62 7.67 2.07
CA CYS A 77 -6.13 6.31 1.80
C CYS A 77 -4.81 6.00 2.55
N ASN A 78 -4.89 5.23 3.65
CA ASN A 78 -3.77 4.85 4.51
C ASN A 78 -3.80 3.35 4.86
N GLY A 79 -2.70 2.82 5.40
CA GLY A 79 -2.61 1.41 5.81
C GLY A 79 -2.88 0.43 4.67
N SER A 80 -3.80 -0.51 4.86
CA SER A 80 -4.20 -1.48 3.84
C SER A 80 -4.73 -0.84 2.55
N CYS A 81 -5.35 0.35 2.61
CA CYS A 81 -5.74 1.08 1.41
C CYS A 81 -4.53 1.39 0.52
N ALA A 82 -3.44 1.89 1.13
CA ALA A 82 -2.21 2.24 0.42
C ALA A 82 -1.43 1.01 -0.09
N ALA A 83 -1.78 -0.22 0.34
CA ALA A 83 -1.23 -1.44 -0.22
C ALA A 83 -1.90 -1.83 -1.56
N TYR A 84 -3.20 -1.58 -1.71
CA TYR A 84 -3.93 -1.80 -2.98
C TYR A 84 -3.85 -0.59 -3.92
N TRP A 85 -3.69 0.60 -3.35
CA TRP A 85 -3.53 1.87 -4.07
C TRP A 85 -2.21 2.54 -3.67
N PRO A 86 -1.05 2.10 -4.18
CA PRO A 86 0.23 2.66 -3.81
C PRO A 86 0.31 4.17 -4.13
N PRO A 87 0.61 5.02 -3.14
CA PRO A 87 0.86 6.45 -3.35
C PRO A 87 2.01 6.67 -4.34
N LEU A 88 1.83 7.58 -5.31
CA LEU A 88 2.92 8.00 -6.17
C LEU A 88 3.87 8.90 -5.38
N ALA A 89 5.14 8.52 -5.27
CA ALA A 89 6.14 9.29 -4.54
C ALA A 89 6.34 10.67 -5.20
N GLY A 90 6.35 11.72 -4.38
CA GLY A 90 6.66 13.08 -4.82
C GLY A 90 8.09 13.52 -4.44
N PRO A 91 8.61 14.60 -5.05
CA PRO A 91 8.02 15.37 -6.13
C PRO A 91 8.07 14.64 -7.49
N VAL A 92 7.29 15.14 -8.45
CA VAL A 92 7.24 14.65 -9.84
C VAL A 92 7.44 15.81 -10.81
N SER A 93 8.04 15.55 -11.96
CA SER A 93 7.95 16.41 -13.14
C SER A 93 6.91 15.88 -14.12
N ALA A 94 6.57 16.64 -15.16
CA ALA A 94 5.76 16.15 -16.27
C ALA A 94 6.41 16.48 -17.61
N VAL A 95 6.12 15.69 -18.63
CA VAL A 95 6.54 15.99 -20.01
C VAL A 95 5.72 17.16 -20.58
N PRO A 96 6.25 17.88 -21.59
CA PRO A 96 5.47 18.89 -22.31
C PRO A 96 4.12 18.35 -22.80
N GLY A 97 3.05 19.12 -22.61
CA GLY A 97 1.67 18.73 -22.94
C GLY A 97 0.82 18.29 -21.74
N VAL A 98 1.41 18.08 -20.55
CA VAL A 98 0.65 17.93 -19.30
C VAL A 98 0.43 19.33 -18.69
N THR A 99 -0.82 19.79 -18.64
CA THR A 99 -1.17 21.20 -18.37
C THR A 99 -1.65 21.51 -16.95
N GLY A 100 -1.84 20.49 -16.10
CA GLY A 100 -2.31 20.67 -14.72
C GLY A 100 -1.22 21.04 -13.70
N ARG A 101 -1.68 21.50 -12.53
CA ARG A 101 -0.81 21.96 -11.43
C ARG A 101 -0.25 20.77 -10.65
N LEU A 102 1.06 20.56 -10.76
CA LEU A 102 1.79 19.61 -9.92
C LEU A 102 1.99 20.14 -8.50
N GLY A 103 2.12 19.23 -7.55
CA GLY A 103 2.44 19.54 -6.15
C GLY A 103 2.82 18.30 -5.35
N THR A 104 2.91 18.47 -4.03
CA THR A 104 3.07 17.35 -3.09
C THR A 104 2.25 17.59 -1.82
N ILE A 105 1.86 16.51 -1.15
CA ILE A 105 1.41 16.52 0.25
C ILE A 105 2.36 15.66 1.10
N ARG A 106 2.42 15.96 2.39
CA ARG A 106 3.08 15.09 3.38
C ARG A 106 2.04 14.12 3.97
N ARG A 107 2.30 12.83 3.84
CA ARG A 107 1.45 11.75 4.38
C ARG A 107 1.64 11.58 5.89
N ALA A 108 0.74 10.83 6.53
CA ALA A 108 0.79 10.56 7.97
C ALA A 108 2.04 9.76 8.39
N ASP A 109 2.53 8.89 7.52
CA ASP A 109 3.80 8.17 7.63
C ASP A 109 5.05 9.06 7.43
N GLY A 110 4.85 10.33 7.09
CA GLY A 110 5.89 11.33 6.87
C GLY A 110 6.48 11.39 5.45
N SER A 111 6.10 10.46 4.56
CA SER A 111 6.51 10.45 3.15
C SER A 111 5.85 11.58 2.35
N LEU A 112 6.43 11.90 1.18
CA LEU A 112 5.85 12.84 0.22
C LEU A 112 5.12 12.10 -0.90
N GLN A 113 3.88 12.51 -1.14
CA GLN A 113 3.05 12.01 -2.24
C GLN A 113 2.83 13.12 -3.26
N ALA A 114 2.97 12.80 -4.54
CA ALA A 114 2.70 13.72 -5.64
C ALA A 114 1.20 14.08 -5.71
N THR A 115 0.89 15.31 -6.12
CA THR A 115 -0.48 15.76 -6.43
C THR A 115 -0.61 16.32 -7.85
N TYR A 116 -1.80 16.20 -8.43
CA TYR A 116 -2.20 16.81 -9.69
C TYR A 116 -3.51 17.57 -9.51
N ASN A 117 -3.54 18.87 -9.84
CA ASN A 117 -4.69 19.75 -9.59
C ASN A 117 -5.21 19.68 -8.13
N GLY A 118 -4.29 19.45 -7.18
CA GLY A 118 -4.59 19.27 -5.75
C GLY A 118 -4.86 17.81 -5.33
N HIS A 119 -5.27 16.93 -6.24
CA HIS A 119 -5.59 15.55 -5.88
C HIS A 119 -4.33 14.71 -5.61
N PRO A 120 -4.25 13.95 -4.50
CA PRO A 120 -3.18 12.98 -4.27
C PRO A 120 -3.20 11.87 -5.33
N LEU A 121 -2.02 11.55 -5.87
CA LEU A 121 -1.86 10.59 -6.96
C LEU A 121 -1.53 9.20 -6.45
N TYR A 122 -2.18 8.19 -7.04
CA TYR A 122 -1.95 6.77 -6.74
C TYR A 122 -1.81 5.96 -8.02
N THR A 123 -1.18 4.80 -7.90
CA THR A 123 -1.32 3.69 -8.86
C THR A 123 -2.29 2.64 -8.28
N TYR A 124 -2.76 1.71 -9.10
CA TYR A 124 -3.61 0.59 -8.65
C TYR A 124 -2.91 -0.75 -8.88
N VAL A 125 -2.89 -1.64 -7.87
CA VAL A 125 -2.26 -2.97 -8.02
C VAL A 125 -3.02 -3.92 -8.95
N GLY A 126 -4.30 -3.65 -9.24
CA GLY A 126 -5.08 -4.43 -10.21
C GLY A 126 -4.69 -4.14 -11.67
N ASP A 127 -4.04 -3.01 -11.95
CA ASP A 127 -3.48 -2.71 -13.26
C ASP A 127 -2.16 -3.47 -13.44
N SER A 128 -2.26 -4.74 -13.85
CA SER A 128 -1.11 -5.64 -14.03
C SER A 128 -0.16 -5.25 -15.18
N ALA A 129 -0.53 -4.27 -16.01
CA ALA A 129 0.28 -3.76 -17.11
C ALA A 129 0.00 -2.27 -17.40
N PRO A 130 0.95 -1.56 -18.03
CA PRO A 130 0.72 -0.22 -18.58
C PRO A 130 -0.49 -0.14 -19.53
N GLY A 131 -1.13 1.02 -19.60
CA GLY A 131 -2.30 1.23 -20.47
C GLY A 131 -3.59 0.52 -20.00
N LYS A 132 -3.61 -0.01 -18.77
CA LYS A 132 -4.83 -0.44 -18.08
C LYS A 132 -5.35 0.68 -17.18
N ALA A 133 -6.66 0.75 -17.03
CA ALA A 133 -7.34 1.66 -16.11
C ALA A 133 -8.44 0.93 -15.31
N SER A 134 -8.18 -0.30 -14.90
CA SER A 134 -9.16 -1.19 -14.22
C SER A 134 -9.63 -0.68 -12.87
N GLY A 135 -8.91 0.25 -12.24
CA GLY A 135 -9.31 0.92 -11.01
C GLY A 135 -10.41 1.98 -11.19
N ASN A 136 -10.74 2.40 -12.42
CA ASN A 136 -11.66 3.51 -12.64
C ASN A 136 -13.10 3.12 -12.29
N GLY A 137 -13.78 3.94 -11.47
CA GLY A 137 -15.15 3.71 -11.00
C GLY A 137 -15.28 2.69 -9.87
N LEU A 138 -14.19 2.10 -9.37
CA LEU A 138 -14.26 1.19 -8.22
C LEU A 138 -14.67 1.95 -6.95
N ASN A 139 -15.73 1.49 -6.28
CA ASN A 139 -16.10 1.98 -4.95
C ASN A 139 -15.51 1.06 -3.87
N LEU A 140 -14.36 1.46 -3.33
CA LEU A 140 -13.55 0.67 -2.39
C LEU A 140 -12.95 1.59 -1.32
N ASN A 141 -12.60 1.03 -0.17
CA ASN A 141 -11.98 1.77 0.94
C ASN A 141 -12.80 2.96 1.48
N GLY A 142 -14.11 3.01 1.19
CA GLY A 142 -15.03 4.08 1.63
C GLY A 142 -15.30 5.17 0.60
N GLY A 143 -14.88 5.01 -0.66
CA GLY A 143 -15.23 5.96 -1.72
C GLY A 143 -14.90 5.48 -3.13
N VAL A 144 -15.20 6.32 -4.12
CA VAL A 144 -14.96 6.01 -5.53
C VAL A 144 -13.54 6.41 -5.94
N TRP A 145 -12.91 5.54 -6.72
CA TRP A 145 -11.63 5.77 -7.38
C TRP A 145 -11.84 6.23 -8.81
N HIS A 146 -11.08 7.22 -9.23
CA HIS A 146 -11.22 7.86 -10.53
C HIS A 146 -9.87 7.96 -11.22
N GLU A 147 -9.80 7.57 -12.49
CA GLU A 147 -8.61 7.83 -13.30
C GLU A 147 -8.43 9.36 -13.47
N VAL A 148 -7.19 9.83 -13.45
CA VAL A 148 -6.89 11.26 -13.66
C VAL A 148 -6.99 11.55 -15.15
N THR A 149 -8.18 11.92 -15.60
CA THR A 149 -8.38 12.40 -16.97
C THR A 149 -7.73 13.78 -17.15
N VAL A 150 -7.23 14.03 -18.35
CA VAL A 150 -6.67 15.32 -18.74
C VAL A 150 -7.35 15.81 -20.02
N SER A 151 -7.87 17.04 -20.00
CA SER A 151 -8.25 17.76 -21.20
C SER A 151 -6.98 18.04 -22.02
N GLY A 152 -6.91 17.46 -23.22
CA GLY A 152 -5.85 17.73 -24.20
C GLY A 152 -6.08 19.05 -24.94
#